data_AF-A0A537DJN6-F1
#
_entry.id   AF-A0A537DJN6-F1
#
_cell.length_a   1.000
_cell.length_b   1.000
_cell.length_c   1.000
_cell.angle_alpha   90.00
_cell.angle_beta   90.00
_cell.angle_gamma   90.00
#
_symmetry.space_group_name_H-M   'P 1'
#
loop_
_entity.id
_entity.type
_entity.pdbx_description
1 polymer ?
#
loop_
_entity_poly.entity_id
_entity_poly.type
_entity_poly.pdbx_seq_one_letter_code
_entity_poly.pdbx_strand_id
1 'polypeptide(L)'
;MSHSAEAVLADVPVTASLALSSERLRMFFTQKRIILAHIGKRGVASPALASFFGRLSGALEDLFKSGKESVAKRGLKGASPDQILALDKDNFSINYDDVVTVEVSGFGTLYRIVMVTKDEKLRFTTRASPEFLKLLTQYLGEKVKAD
;
A
#
# COMPACT_ATOMS: atom_id res chain seq x y z
N MET A 1 6.32 18.48 -26.65
CA MET A 1 5.83 18.73 -25.28
C MET A 1 6.35 17.62 -24.40
N SER A 2 7.21 17.91 -23.41
CA SER A 2 7.74 16.89 -22.51
C SER A 2 6.62 16.45 -21.57
N HIS A 3 6.04 15.28 -21.83
CA HIS A 3 5.16 14.63 -20.87
C HIS A 3 6.07 14.21 -19.70
N SER A 4 6.20 15.07 -18.69
CA SER A 4 6.98 14.74 -17.49
C SER A 4 6.43 13.45 -16.92
N ALA A 5 7.28 12.43 -16.82
CA ALA A 5 6.92 11.16 -16.25
C ALA A 5 6.39 11.37 -14.83
N GLU A 6 5.25 10.75 -14.52
CA GLU A 6 4.68 10.76 -13.17
C GLU A 6 5.71 10.20 -12.19
N ALA A 7 5.86 10.82 -11.02
CA ALA A 7 6.83 10.45 -10.01
C ALA A 7 6.17 10.27 -8.64
N VAL A 8 6.72 9.38 -7.83
CA VAL A 8 6.34 9.23 -6.43
C VAL A 8 6.86 10.41 -5.63
N LEU A 9 5.98 11.07 -4.90
CA LEU A 9 6.27 12.24 -4.06
C LEU A 9 6.48 11.86 -2.60
N ALA A 10 5.73 10.89 -2.11
CA ALA A 10 5.81 10.41 -0.74
C ALA A 10 5.27 9.00 -0.61
N ASP A 11 5.61 8.33 0.49
CA ASP A 11 5.10 7.01 0.80
C ASP A 11 4.84 6.84 2.29
N VAL A 12 3.83 6.03 2.63
CA VAL A 12 3.41 5.78 4.01
C VAL A 12 3.05 4.32 4.17
N PRO A 13 3.60 3.60 5.17
CA PRO A 13 3.14 2.25 5.48
C PRO A 13 1.74 2.31 6.08
N VAL A 14 0.82 1.52 5.54
CA VAL A 14 -0.56 1.41 6.04
C VAL A 14 -0.94 -0.05 6.21
N THR A 15 -1.88 -0.33 7.11
CA THR A 15 -2.51 -1.63 7.23
C THR A 15 -3.96 -1.49 6.80
N ALA A 16 -4.32 -2.14 5.69
CA ALA A 16 -5.71 -2.23 5.24
C ALA A 16 -6.45 -3.26 6.09
N SER A 17 -7.66 -2.93 6.54
CA SER A 17 -8.55 -3.85 7.24
C SER A 17 -9.61 -4.36 6.27
N LEU A 18 -9.50 -5.61 5.88
CA LEU A 18 -10.50 -6.35 5.12
C LEU A 18 -11.38 -7.17 6.09
N ALA A 19 -12.57 -7.58 5.66
CA ALA A 19 -13.57 -8.21 6.54
C ALA A 19 -13.06 -9.44 7.31
N LEU A 20 -12.08 -10.17 6.76
CA LEU A 20 -11.52 -11.40 7.36
C LEU A 20 -9.99 -11.37 7.49
N SER A 21 -9.32 -10.27 7.14
CA SER A 21 -7.86 -10.18 7.18
C SER A 21 -7.38 -8.74 7.32
N SER A 22 -6.14 -8.58 7.78
CA SER A 22 -5.45 -7.30 7.74
C SER A 22 -4.21 -7.42 6.87
N GLU A 23 -4.02 -6.48 5.96
CA GLU A 23 -2.91 -6.53 5.02
C GLU A 23 -2.02 -5.30 5.14
N ARG A 24 -0.70 -5.52 5.15
CA ARG A 24 0.29 -4.45 5.17
C ARG A 24 0.55 -3.98 3.74
N LEU A 25 0.14 -2.76 3.46
CA LEU A 25 0.34 -2.09 2.19
C LEU A 25 1.26 -0.88 2.38
N ARG A 26 1.71 -0.33 1.27
CA ARG A 26 2.24 1.04 1.24
C ARG A 26 1.45 1.91 0.32
N MET A 27 1.11 3.07 0.86
CA MET A 27 0.38 4.12 0.21
C MET A 27 1.39 5.12 -0.35
N PHE A 28 1.49 5.15 -1.67
CA PHE A 28 2.33 6.09 -2.41
C PHE A 28 1.47 7.25 -2.90
N PHE A 29 1.96 8.47 -2.69
CA PHE A 29 1.37 9.69 -3.23
C PHE A 29 2.17 10.10 -4.46
N THR A 30 1.50 10.36 -5.56
CA THR A 30 2.11 10.87 -6.80
C THR A 30 1.54 12.24 -7.12
N GLN A 31 1.90 12.84 -8.26
CA GLN A 31 1.25 14.09 -8.68
C GLN A 31 -0.23 13.90 -9.06
N LYS A 32 -0.67 12.68 -9.35
CA LYS A 32 -1.97 12.41 -9.99
C LYS A 32 -2.90 11.49 -9.19
N ARG A 33 -2.33 10.60 -8.37
CA ARG A 33 -3.10 9.52 -7.73
C ARG A 33 -2.39 8.98 -6.49
N ILE A 34 -3.16 8.23 -5.71
CA ILE A 34 -2.65 7.38 -4.65
C ILE A 34 -2.43 5.99 -5.24
N ILE A 35 -1.31 5.35 -4.96
CA ILE A 35 -1.09 3.93 -5.29
C ILE A 35 -0.99 3.13 -4.01
N LEU A 36 -1.80 2.08 -3.89
CA LEU A 36 -1.66 1.10 -2.83
C LEU A 36 -0.93 -0.11 -3.38
N ALA A 37 0.21 -0.42 -2.78
CA ALA A 37 1.02 -1.54 -3.17
C ALA A 37 1.28 -2.52 -2.03
N HIS A 38 1.23 -3.80 -2.34
CA HIS A 38 1.56 -4.89 -1.45
C HIS A 38 3.08 -4.95 -1.27
N ILE A 39 3.58 -4.56 -0.09
CA ILE A 39 5.01 -4.74 0.23
C ILE A 39 5.18 -5.99 1.09
N GLY A 40 5.28 -7.15 0.43
CA GLY A 40 5.87 -8.38 0.96
C GLY A 40 5.21 -8.97 2.21
N LYS A 41 4.61 -10.16 2.03
CA LYS A 41 4.00 -10.98 3.08
C LYS A 41 5.02 -11.36 4.17
N ARG A 42 5.09 -10.60 5.27
CA ARG A 42 5.72 -11.12 6.50
C ARG A 42 4.86 -12.26 7.03
N GLY A 43 5.47 -13.44 7.06
CA GLY A 43 4.85 -14.75 7.16
C GLY A 43 3.92 -14.99 8.34
N VAL A 44 2.85 -15.73 8.06
CA VAL A 44 2.58 -17.05 8.63
C VAL A 44 2.01 -17.85 7.45
N ALA A 45 2.30 -19.16 7.39
CA ALA A 45 1.60 -20.09 6.51
C ALA A 45 0.11 -19.74 6.41
N SER A 46 -0.39 -19.46 5.20
CA SER A 46 -1.81 -19.69 4.97
C SER A 46 -2.03 -21.19 5.14
N PRO A 47 -2.89 -21.66 6.06
CA PRO A 47 -3.20 -23.08 6.17
C PRO A 47 -3.85 -23.63 4.88
N ALA A 48 -4.27 -22.75 3.96
CA ALA A 48 -5.03 -23.14 2.77
C ALA A 48 -4.17 -23.64 1.58
N LEU A 49 -2.84 -23.74 1.69
CA LEU A 49 -2.00 -24.30 0.60
C LEU A 49 -1.30 -25.62 0.95
N ALA A 50 -1.55 -26.21 2.13
CA ALA A 50 -0.83 -27.40 2.59
C ALA A 50 -1.34 -28.75 2.03
N SER A 51 -2.28 -28.78 1.07
CA SER A 51 -2.87 -30.05 0.62
C SER A 51 -2.48 -30.55 -0.77
N PHE A 52 -1.50 -29.95 -1.47
CA PHE A 52 -1.26 -30.35 -2.87
C PHE A 52 0.14 -30.84 -3.26
N PHE A 53 1.15 -30.88 -2.39
CA PHE A 53 2.46 -31.41 -2.81
C PHE A 53 3.02 -32.40 -1.81
N GLY A 54 2.42 -33.60 -1.83
CA GLY A 54 3.06 -34.80 -1.35
C GLY A 54 4.18 -35.22 -2.31
N ARG A 55 5.39 -35.38 -1.75
CA ARG A 55 6.46 -36.26 -2.23
C ARG A 55 7.05 -35.92 -3.62
N LEU A 56 8.22 -35.27 -3.62
CA LEU A 56 9.48 -35.80 -4.17
C LEU A 56 10.53 -34.68 -4.29
N SER A 57 11.75 -34.99 -3.83
CA SER A 57 13.04 -34.39 -4.21
C SER A 57 13.23 -32.90 -3.86
N GLY A 58 14.05 -32.51 -2.89
CA GLY A 58 15.45 -32.89 -2.76
C GLY A 58 16.33 -31.71 -3.20
N ALA A 59 16.78 -30.92 -2.22
CA ALA A 59 17.87 -29.93 -2.28
C ALA A 59 17.75 -28.75 -3.29
N LEU A 60 18.05 -27.53 -2.79
CA LEU A 60 18.42 -26.30 -3.54
C LEU A 60 17.35 -25.26 -3.93
N GLU A 61 16.31 -25.01 -3.14
CA GLU A 61 15.49 -23.78 -3.34
C GLU A 61 15.30 -22.89 -2.09
N ASP A 62 15.68 -23.36 -0.90
CA ASP A 62 15.37 -22.67 0.36
C ASP A 62 16.19 -21.41 0.64
N LEU A 63 17.16 -21.06 -0.21
CA LEU A 63 18.00 -19.87 -0.01
C LEU A 63 17.65 -18.67 -0.89
N PHE A 64 16.77 -18.81 -1.89
CA PHE A 64 16.46 -17.73 -2.83
C PHE A 64 15.22 -16.89 -2.50
N LYS A 65 14.45 -17.24 -1.47
CA LYS A 65 13.22 -16.50 -1.10
C LYS A 65 13.43 -15.40 -0.05
N SER A 66 14.57 -15.37 0.63
CA SER A 66 14.88 -14.34 1.65
C SER A 66 15.32 -12.99 1.04
N GLY A 67 15.81 -12.97 -0.22
CA GLY A 67 16.32 -11.76 -0.87
C GLY A 67 15.26 -10.81 -1.46
N LYS A 68 14.06 -11.32 -1.81
CA LYS A 68 13.03 -10.51 -2.50
C LYS A 68 12.45 -9.41 -1.61
N GLU A 69 12.42 -9.58 -0.29
CA GLU A 69 11.93 -8.55 0.64
C GLU A 69 12.85 -7.32 0.70
N SER A 70 14.17 -7.54 0.67
CA SER A 70 15.15 -6.44 0.69
C SER A 70 15.24 -5.74 -0.67
N VAL A 71 15.05 -6.50 -1.76
CA VAL A 71 15.03 -5.97 -3.13
C VAL A 71 13.74 -5.20 -3.41
N ALA A 72 12.57 -5.64 -2.94
CA ALA A 72 11.32 -4.88 -3.09
C ALA A 72 11.37 -3.54 -2.32
N LYS A 73 11.88 -3.53 -1.08
CA LYS A 73 12.05 -2.30 -0.29
C LYS A 73 13.08 -1.33 -0.90
N ARG A 74 14.13 -1.84 -1.56
CA ARG A 74 15.12 -1.01 -2.27
C ARG A 74 14.67 -0.59 -3.66
N GLY A 75 13.97 -1.45 -4.38
CA GLY A 75 13.48 -1.22 -5.75
C GLY A 75 12.36 -0.19 -5.82
N LEU A 76 11.59 -0.02 -4.74
CA LEU A 76 10.55 1.03 -4.66
C LEU A 76 11.13 2.43 -4.44
N LYS A 77 12.38 2.57 -3.97
CA LYS A 77 13.05 3.86 -3.89
C LYS A 77 13.50 4.26 -5.30
N GLY A 78 12.71 5.11 -5.95
CA GLY A 78 12.97 5.58 -7.32
C GLY A 78 12.22 4.81 -8.40
N ALA A 79 11.33 3.86 -8.04
CA ALA A 79 10.40 3.28 -9.00
C ALA A 79 9.39 4.31 -9.48
N SER A 80 9.06 4.28 -10.77
CA SER A 80 7.95 5.05 -11.30
C SER A 80 6.60 4.46 -10.85
N PRO A 81 5.53 5.27 -10.80
CA PRO A 81 4.17 4.81 -10.52
C PRO A 81 3.76 3.56 -11.30
N ASP A 82 4.06 3.51 -12.61
CA ASP A 82 3.72 2.38 -13.46
C ASP A 82 4.53 1.13 -13.13
N GLN A 83 5.81 1.30 -12.76
CA GLN A 83 6.62 0.19 -12.26
C GLN A 83 6.04 -0.36 -10.96
N ILE A 84 5.58 0.50 -10.04
CA ILE A 84 4.97 0.06 -8.78
C ILE A 84 3.71 -0.76 -9.05
N LEU A 85 2.83 -0.29 -9.94
CA LEU A 85 1.61 -1.01 -10.30
C LEU A 85 1.93 -2.37 -10.97
N ALA A 86 2.98 -2.45 -11.78
CA ALA A 86 3.37 -3.69 -12.45
C ALA A 86 4.00 -4.76 -11.53
N LEU A 87 4.38 -4.40 -10.28
CA LEU A 87 5.03 -5.35 -9.36
C LEU A 87 4.09 -6.43 -8.82
N ASP A 88 2.80 -6.13 -8.68
CA ASP A 88 1.79 -7.07 -8.19
C ASP A 88 0.44 -6.73 -8.83
N LYS A 89 -0.30 -7.75 -9.29
CA LYS A 89 -1.62 -7.58 -9.92
C LYS A 89 -2.66 -6.98 -8.98
N ASP A 90 -2.44 -7.13 -7.66
CA ASP A 90 -3.34 -6.62 -6.64
C ASP A 90 -2.96 -5.19 -6.23
N ASN A 91 -1.86 -4.63 -6.77
CA ASN A 91 -1.57 -3.19 -6.64
C ASN A 91 -2.58 -2.39 -7.47
N PHE A 92 -3.12 -1.33 -6.88
CA PHE A 92 -4.10 -0.50 -7.54
C PHE A 92 -3.87 0.98 -7.25
N SER A 93 -4.45 1.83 -8.09
CA SER A 93 -4.39 3.27 -7.93
C SER A 93 -5.77 3.88 -7.76
N ILE A 94 -5.85 4.90 -6.93
CA ILE A 94 -7.04 5.70 -6.68
C ILE A 94 -6.75 7.11 -7.16
N ASN A 95 -7.48 7.59 -8.17
CA ASN A 95 -7.33 8.97 -8.60
C ASN A 95 -7.87 9.91 -7.52
N TYR A 96 -7.26 11.08 -7.35
CA TYR A 96 -7.72 12.05 -6.37
C TYR A 96 -9.18 12.50 -6.61
N ASP A 97 -9.61 12.51 -7.87
CA ASP A 97 -10.99 12.84 -8.28
C ASP A 97 -12.01 11.74 -7.97
N ASP A 98 -11.56 10.51 -7.73
CA ASP A 98 -12.42 9.39 -7.36
C ASP A 98 -12.60 9.29 -5.84
N VAL A 99 -11.78 10.00 -5.07
CA VAL A 99 -11.97 10.15 -3.63
C VAL A 99 -13.13 11.10 -3.35
N VAL A 100 -14.10 10.65 -2.56
CA VAL A 100 -15.27 11.42 -2.13
C VAL A 100 -15.01 12.05 -0.76
N THR A 101 -14.56 11.26 0.22
CA THR A 101 -14.18 11.78 1.54
C THR A 101 -13.11 10.90 2.18
N VAL A 102 -12.32 11.50 3.06
CA VAL A 102 -11.36 10.81 3.93
C VAL A 102 -11.58 11.27 5.34
N GLU A 103 -12.02 10.36 6.20
CA GLU A 103 -12.13 10.60 7.63
C GLU A 103 -10.87 10.08 8.31
N VAL A 104 -10.23 10.93 9.11
CA VAL A 104 -9.03 10.57 9.86
C VAL A 104 -9.30 10.81 11.35
N SER A 105 -9.24 9.72 12.12
CA SER A 105 -9.32 9.78 13.58
C SER A 105 -7.99 9.31 14.16
N GLY A 106 -7.47 10.07 15.12
CA GLY A 106 -6.16 9.83 15.72
C GLY A 106 -6.21 9.52 17.22
N PHE A 107 -5.29 8.70 17.69
CA PHE A 107 -4.91 8.65 19.10
C PHE A 107 -3.38 8.63 19.20
N GLY A 108 -2.78 9.77 19.55
CA GLY A 108 -1.32 9.94 19.51
C GLY A 108 -0.76 9.76 18.10
N THR A 109 0.13 8.79 17.91
CA THR A 109 0.78 8.50 16.60
C THR A 109 0.05 7.45 15.77
N LEU A 110 -1.11 6.96 16.23
CA LEU A 110 -1.90 5.96 15.52
C LEU A 110 -3.09 6.64 14.86
N TYR A 111 -3.15 6.57 13.53
CA TYR A 111 -4.26 7.09 12.73
C TYR A 111 -5.10 5.95 12.18
N ARG A 112 -6.42 6.09 12.31
CA ARG A 112 -7.43 5.32 11.58
C ARG A 112 -7.94 6.20 10.46
N ILE A 113 -7.94 5.65 9.25
CA ILE A 113 -8.31 6.36 8.03
C ILE A 113 -9.45 5.59 7.39
N VAL A 114 -10.53 6.29 7.08
CA VAL A 114 -11.65 5.76 6.31
C VAL A 114 -11.76 6.57 5.04
N MET A 115 -11.43 5.96 3.91
CA MET A 115 -11.46 6.59 2.59
C MET A 115 -12.67 6.07 1.83
N VAL A 116 -13.57 6.97 1.45
CA VAL A 116 -14.70 6.67 0.56
C VAL A 116 -14.32 7.12 -0.83
N THR A 117 -14.35 6.19 -1.76
CA THR A 117 -14.18 6.44 -3.20
C THR A 117 -15.54 6.31 -3.90
N LYS A 118 -15.58 6.55 -5.21
CA LYS A 118 -16.78 6.31 -6.03
C LYS A 118 -17.19 4.83 -6.05
N ASP A 119 -16.22 3.92 -5.97
CA ASP A 119 -16.45 2.49 -6.14
C ASP A 119 -16.62 1.76 -4.80
N GLU A 120 -15.82 2.16 -3.80
CA GLU A 120 -15.76 1.43 -2.52
C GLU A 120 -15.32 2.28 -1.33
N LYS A 121 -15.49 1.69 -0.14
CA LYS A 121 -15.05 2.24 1.14
C LYS A 121 -13.87 1.45 1.69
N LEU A 122 -12.71 2.09 1.74
CA LEU A 122 -11.46 1.52 2.21
C LEU A 122 -11.15 1.96 3.64
N ARG A 123 -10.57 1.06 4.42
CA ARG A 123 -10.18 1.33 5.82
C ARG A 123 -8.72 1.02 6.03
N PHE A 124 -7.98 1.98 6.55
CA PHE A 124 -6.56 1.86 6.85
C PHE A 124 -6.26 2.22 8.29
N THR A 125 -5.16 1.66 8.78
CA THR A 125 -4.50 2.11 10.00
C THR A 125 -3.04 2.37 9.71
N THR A 126 -2.47 3.41 10.30
CA THR A 126 -1.05 3.70 10.17
C THR A 126 -0.48 4.25 11.47
N ARG A 127 0.77 3.90 11.74
CA ARG A 127 1.59 4.63 12.70
C ARG A 127 2.42 5.62 11.89
N ALA A 128 2.03 6.88 11.94
CA ALA A 128 2.66 7.93 11.19
C ALA A 128 2.87 9.17 12.06
N SER A 129 3.78 10.02 11.63
CA SER A 129 3.99 11.32 12.24
C SER A 129 2.92 12.32 11.80
N PRO A 130 2.73 13.46 12.49
CA PRO A 130 1.74 14.47 12.12
C PRO A 130 1.87 15.02 10.69
N GLU A 131 3.05 14.90 10.08
CA GLU A 131 3.32 15.23 8.67
C GLU A 131 2.46 14.41 7.71
N PHE A 132 2.00 13.22 8.12
CA PHE A 132 1.07 12.42 7.33
C PHE A 132 -0.26 13.12 7.09
N LEU A 133 -0.81 13.79 8.11
CA LEU A 133 -2.04 14.57 7.96
C LEU A 133 -1.83 15.71 6.98
N LYS A 134 -0.70 16.42 7.10
CA LYS A 134 -0.33 17.49 6.15
C LYS A 134 -0.27 16.95 4.72
N LEU A 135 0.32 15.78 4.53
CA LEU A 135 0.40 15.11 3.23
C LEU A 135 -0.99 14.77 2.68
N LEU A 136 -1.86 14.15 3.48
CA LEU A 136 -3.24 13.84 3.09
C LEU A 136 -4.00 15.11 2.70
N THR A 137 -3.97 16.14 3.56
CA THR A 137 -4.65 17.42 3.31
C THR A 137 -4.08 18.13 2.09
N GLN A 138 -2.77 18.05 1.84
CA GLN A 138 -2.14 18.64 0.66
C GLN A 138 -2.71 18.07 -0.66
N TYR A 139 -2.94 16.76 -0.74
CA TYR A 139 -3.39 16.13 -1.99
C TYR A 139 -4.91 15.97 -2.10
N LEU A 140 -5.63 15.89 -0.97
CA LEU A 140 -7.07 15.64 -0.95
C LEU A 140 -7.89 16.85 -0.50
N GLY A 141 -7.23 17.90 0.01
CA GLY A 141 -7.85 19.18 0.35
C GLY A 141 -9.02 19.03 1.32
N GLU A 142 -10.13 19.67 0.97
CA GLU A 142 -11.37 19.70 1.75
C GLU A 142 -12.06 18.33 1.93
N LYS A 143 -11.64 17.31 1.17
CA LYS A 143 -12.16 15.95 1.31
C LYS A 143 -11.74 15.30 2.62
N VAL A 144 -10.67 15.81 3.26
CA VAL A 144 -10.12 15.31 4.50
C VAL A 144 -10.86 15.93 5.70
N LYS A 145 -11.47 15.07 6.51
CA LYS A 145 -12.10 15.42 7.78
C LYS A 145 -11.27 14.78 8.88
N ALA A 146 -10.58 15.60 9.67
CA ALA A 146 -9.75 15.15 10.78
C ALA A 146 -10.36 15.62 12.10
N ASP A 147 -10.42 14.71 13.08
CA ASP A 147 -10.86 14.98 14.45
C ASP A 147 -9.70 15.48 15.34
#